data_AF-A0A1M6JNP6-F1
#
_entry.id   AF-A0A1M6JNP6-F1
#
_cell.length_a   1.000
_cell.length_b   1.000
_cell.length_c   1.000
_cell.angle_alpha   90.00
_cell.angle_beta   90.00
_cell.angle_gamma   90.00
#
_symmetry.space_group_name_H-M   'P 1'
#
loop_
_entity.id
_entity.type
_entity.pdbx_description
1 polymer ?
#
loop_
_entity_poly.entity_id
_entity_poly.type
_entity_poly.pdbx_seq_one_letter_code
_entity_poly.pdbx_strand_id
1 'polypeptide(L)'
;MARLSGIKTKLLKYNIDEKVTKEIIGNGDLVGVIERMEKLLSPEIIYEILDSSACATSKKELNGIKKIEAETLQKKIANIALLGDFHADWNVVLNEDNTLTAGWVIKENDGFACVCTSTVNKKLKVRDITHENRTMPLTYCLCCAGHCRQHLEKLLDIQLKTKEIVSSPINSKGQKPCEFIFHIIK
;
A
#
# COMPACT_ATOMS: atom_id res chain seq x y z
N MET A 1 1.04 6.04 7.17
CA MET A 1 2.09 5.08 6.75
C MET A 1 2.44 4.14 7.89
N ALA A 2 2.81 2.89 7.58
CA ALA A 2 3.24 1.87 8.54
C ALA A 2 4.65 2.19 9.10
N ARG A 3 4.70 3.12 10.06
CA ARG A 3 5.88 3.42 10.88
C ARG A 3 5.96 2.47 12.07
N LEU A 4 7.15 2.26 12.60
CA LEU A 4 7.39 1.44 13.79
C LEU A 4 6.45 1.81 14.95
N SER A 5 6.31 3.10 15.27
CA SER A 5 5.42 3.56 16.34
C SER A 5 3.95 3.21 16.05
N GLY A 6 3.50 3.40 14.81
CA GLY A 6 2.14 3.05 14.39
C GLY A 6 1.88 1.54 14.43
N ILE A 7 2.86 0.73 14.03
CA ILE A 7 2.79 -0.74 14.13
C ILE A 7 2.69 -1.14 15.61
N LYS A 8 3.55 -0.62 16.48
CA LYS A 8 3.52 -0.89 17.93
C LYS A 8 2.16 -0.56 18.55
N THR A 9 1.59 0.60 18.25
CA THR A 9 0.26 0.97 18.74
C THR A 9 -0.83 0.01 18.25
N LYS A 10 -0.74 -0.44 16.99
CA LYS A 10 -1.74 -1.36 16.42
C LYS A 10 -1.61 -2.77 16.96
N LEU A 11 -0.41 -3.30 17.17
CA LEU A 11 -0.21 -4.61 17.81
C LEU A 11 -0.95 -4.68 19.16
N LEU A 12 -0.83 -3.62 19.97
CA LEU A 12 -1.58 -3.52 21.23
C LEU A 12 -3.09 -3.44 21.01
N LYS A 13 -3.55 -2.66 20.01
CA LYS A 13 -4.98 -2.53 19.68
C LYS A 13 -5.62 -3.87 19.28
N TYR A 14 -4.87 -4.74 18.59
CA TYR A 14 -5.32 -6.07 18.20
C TYR A 14 -5.04 -7.13 19.29
N ASN A 15 -4.79 -6.71 20.53
CA ASN A 15 -4.55 -7.58 21.70
C ASN A 15 -3.43 -8.61 21.49
N ILE A 16 -2.39 -8.25 20.74
CA ILE A 16 -1.20 -9.07 20.62
C ILE A 16 -0.46 -9.02 21.96
N ASP A 17 -0.15 -10.20 22.50
CA ASP A 17 0.56 -10.38 23.76
C ASP A 17 1.84 -9.51 23.85
N GLU A 18 2.18 -9.04 25.04
CA GLU A 18 3.31 -8.13 25.24
C GLU A 18 4.65 -8.80 24.88
N LYS A 19 4.82 -10.10 25.18
CA LYS A 19 6.03 -10.85 24.83
C LYS A 19 6.15 -10.98 23.32
N VAL A 20 5.05 -11.34 22.64
CA VAL A 20 4.99 -11.41 21.17
C VAL A 20 5.24 -10.04 20.54
N THR A 21 4.67 -8.97 21.10
CA THR A 21 4.90 -7.60 20.65
C THR A 21 6.37 -7.21 20.79
N LYS A 22 7.03 -7.52 21.91
CA LYS A 22 8.47 -7.26 22.10
C LYS A 22 9.31 -8.04 21.10
N GLU A 23 8.96 -9.29 20.83
CA GLU A 23 9.63 -10.12 19.82
C GLU A 23 9.49 -9.52 18.43
N ILE A 24 8.28 -9.16 18.01
CA ILE A 24 8.01 -8.50 16.72
C ILE A 24 8.83 -7.21 16.60
N ILE A 25 8.76 -6.33 17.60
CA ILE A 25 9.46 -5.05 17.56
C ILE A 25 10.98 -5.24 17.52
N GLY A 26 11.53 -6.15 18.32
CA GLY A 26 12.96 -6.45 18.36
C GLY A 26 13.81 -5.17 18.52
N ASN A 27 14.79 -4.99 17.63
CA ASN A 27 15.64 -3.80 17.57
C ASN A 27 15.01 -2.60 16.84
N GLY A 28 13.75 -2.70 16.40
CA GLY A 28 13.06 -1.65 15.65
C GLY A 28 13.44 -1.56 14.17
N ASP A 29 14.26 -2.48 13.65
CA ASP A 29 14.51 -2.61 12.21
C ASP A 29 13.21 -2.98 11.49
N LEU A 30 12.73 -2.10 10.61
CA LEU A 30 11.42 -2.26 9.98
C LEU A 30 11.34 -3.52 9.11
N VAL A 31 12.41 -3.88 8.40
CA VAL A 31 12.46 -5.12 7.60
C VAL A 31 12.26 -6.32 8.53
N GLY A 32 13.04 -6.41 9.61
CA GLY A 32 12.91 -7.49 10.59
C GLY A 32 11.56 -7.50 11.32
N VAL A 33 10.96 -6.32 11.56
CA VAL A 33 9.63 -6.23 12.16
C VAL A 33 8.59 -6.90 11.27
N ILE A 34 8.59 -6.61 9.97
CA ILE A 34 7.62 -7.22 9.04
C ILE A 34 7.87 -8.72 8.89
N GLU A 35 9.14 -9.16 8.77
CA GLU A 35 9.48 -10.59 8.72
C GLU A 35 9.00 -11.35 9.98
N ARG A 36 9.08 -10.73 11.16
CA ARG A 36 8.57 -11.34 12.40
C ARG A 36 7.05 -11.29 12.49
N MET A 37 6.40 -10.24 12.00
CA MET A 37 4.94 -10.22 11.87
C MET A 37 4.45 -11.38 11.00
N GLU A 38 5.06 -11.62 9.84
CA GLU A 38 4.71 -12.74 8.93
C GLU A 38 4.87 -14.11 9.58
N LYS A 39 5.80 -14.26 10.53
CA LYS A 39 6.05 -15.52 11.26
C LYS A 39 5.11 -15.74 12.44
N LEU A 40 4.72 -14.67 13.12
CA LEU A 40 4.08 -14.74 14.44
C LEU A 40 2.60 -14.38 14.44
N LEU A 41 2.11 -13.73 13.38
CA LEU A 41 0.73 -13.26 13.26
C LEU A 41 0.01 -13.95 12.11
N SER A 42 -1.31 -14.04 12.20
CA SER A 42 -2.11 -14.51 11.07
C SER A 42 -2.13 -13.47 9.93
N PRO A 43 -2.29 -13.91 8.67
CA PRO A 43 -2.39 -13.00 7.53
C PRO A 43 -3.46 -11.91 7.69
N GLU A 44 -4.59 -12.24 8.33
CA GLU A 44 -5.69 -11.31 8.57
C GLU A 44 -5.28 -10.18 9.52
N ILE A 45 -4.57 -10.50 10.60
CA ILE A 45 -4.08 -9.48 11.54
C ILE A 45 -3.03 -8.59 10.86
N ILE A 46 -2.15 -9.17 10.05
CA ILE A 46 -1.14 -8.39 9.32
C ILE A 46 -1.82 -7.44 8.32
N TYR A 47 -2.79 -7.95 7.57
CA TYR A 47 -3.64 -7.16 6.68
C TYR A 47 -4.24 -5.97 7.43
N GLU A 48 -4.94 -6.24 8.52
CA GLU A 48 -5.62 -5.24 9.34
C GLU A 48 -4.66 -4.16 9.87
N ILE A 49 -3.47 -4.55 10.35
CA ILE A 49 -2.46 -3.63 10.88
C ILE A 49 -1.88 -2.74 9.77
N LEU A 50 -1.51 -3.33 8.63
CA LEU A 50 -0.78 -2.62 7.58
C LEU A 50 -1.72 -1.82 6.67
N ASP A 51 -2.87 -2.36 6.29
CA ASP A 51 -3.89 -1.65 5.50
C ASP A 51 -4.43 -0.42 6.26
N SER A 52 -4.75 -0.57 7.55
CA SER A 52 -5.15 0.57 8.40
C SER A 52 -4.01 1.54 8.74
N SER A 53 -2.78 1.24 8.29
CA SER A 53 -1.65 2.16 8.38
C SER A 53 -1.47 3.02 7.13
N ALA A 54 -2.37 2.95 6.14
CA ALA A 54 -2.37 3.80 4.95
C ALA A 54 -2.13 5.29 5.29
N CYS A 55 -1.33 5.97 4.47
CA CYS A 55 -1.19 7.42 4.54
C CYS A 55 -2.23 8.11 3.67
N ALA A 56 -2.43 9.41 3.88
CA ALA A 56 -3.34 10.25 3.11
C ALA A 56 -4.81 9.79 3.10
N THR A 57 -5.22 9.03 4.12
CA THR A 57 -6.58 8.49 4.27
C THR A 57 -7.34 9.14 5.43
N SER A 58 -6.95 10.33 5.88
CA SER A 58 -7.73 11.07 6.87
C SER A 58 -9.10 11.44 6.29
N LYS A 59 -10.10 11.63 7.16
CA LYS A 59 -11.44 12.07 6.73
C LYS A 59 -11.39 13.32 5.85
N LYS A 60 -10.49 14.27 6.17
CA LYS A 60 -10.30 15.50 5.39
C LYS A 60 -9.80 15.20 3.98
N GLU A 61 -8.81 14.33 3.85
CA GLU A 61 -8.23 13.94 2.56
C GLU A 61 -9.26 13.18 1.71
N LEU A 62 -9.90 12.16 2.27
CA LEU A 62 -10.87 11.35 1.54
C LEU A 62 -12.13 12.13 1.16
N ASN A 63 -12.59 13.09 1.98
CA ASN A 63 -13.73 13.95 1.64
C ASN A 63 -13.39 14.98 0.55
N GLY A 64 -12.10 15.24 0.31
CA GLY A 64 -11.67 16.11 -0.78
C GLY A 64 -11.69 15.44 -2.15
N ILE A 65 -11.76 14.11 -2.19
CA ILE A 65 -11.79 13.33 -3.43
C ILE A 65 -13.21 13.38 -4.01
N LYS A 66 -13.31 13.85 -5.26
CA LYS A 66 -14.58 13.88 -6.00
C LYS A 66 -14.75 12.57 -6.74
N LYS A 67 -15.92 11.93 -6.59
CA LYS A 67 -16.26 10.76 -7.38
C LYS A 67 -16.32 11.10 -8.87
N ILE A 68 -15.96 10.14 -9.70
CA ILE A 68 -16.05 10.21 -11.14
C ILE A 68 -17.44 9.80 -11.57
N GLU A 69 -18.14 10.69 -12.27
CA GLU A 69 -19.45 10.42 -12.87
C GLU A 69 -19.26 9.84 -14.27
N ALA A 70 -19.75 8.61 -14.48
CA ALA A 70 -19.81 7.95 -15.79
C ALA A 70 -20.81 6.78 -15.74
N GLU A 71 -21.32 6.32 -16.89
CA GLU A 71 -22.39 5.31 -16.92
C GLU A 71 -21.92 3.90 -16.56
N THR A 72 -20.61 3.62 -16.64
CA THR A 72 -20.03 2.30 -16.35
C THR A 72 -18.75 2.42 -15.54
N LEU A 73 -18.39 1.37 -14.79
CA LEU A 73 -17.15 1.31 -14.05
C LEU A 73 -15.92 1.46 -14.97
N GLN A 74 -15.96 0.84 -16.15
CA GLN A 74 -14.92 0.94 -17.17
C GLN A 74 -14.69 2.39 -17.60
N LYS A 75 -15.77 3.16 -17.82
CA LYS A 75 -15.65 4.59 -18.14
C LYS A 75 -15.14 5.40 -16.94
N LYS A 76 -15.55 5.08 -15.71
CA LYS A 76 -15.00 5.74 -14.51
C LYS A 76 -13.48 5.52 -14.41
N ILE A 77 -13.02 4.30 -14.66
CA ILE A 77 -11.58 3.95 -14.67
C ILE A 77 -10.84 4.70 -15.78
N ALA A 78 -11.37 4.70 -17.00
CA ALA A 78 -10.76 5.42 -18.12
C ALA A 78 -10.60 6.93 -17.83
N ASN A 79 -11.54 7.51 -17.08
CA ASN A 79 -11.51 8.92 -16.69
C ASN A 79 -10.49 9.25 -15.58
N ILE A 80 -9.88 8.26 -14.91
CA ILE A 80 -8.83 8.52 -13.90
C ILE A 80 -7.64 9.25 -14.53
N ALA A 81 -7.23 8.84 -15.73
CA ALA A 81 -6.13 9.47 -16.47
C ALA A 81 -6.42 10.92 -16.90
N LEU A 82 -7.69 11.36 -16.82
CA LEU A 82 -8.13 12.72 -17.15
C LEU A 82 -8.18 13.65 -15.93
N LEU A 83 -7.90 13.14 -14.73
CA LEU A 83 -7.90 13.94 -13.52
C LEU A 83 -6.74 14.96 -13.55
N GLY A 84 -6.99 16.16 -13.04
CA GLY A 84 -5.96 17.20 -12.91
C GLY A 84 -5.11 17.06 -11.64
N ASP A 85 -4.99 15.86 -11.08
CA ASP A 85 -4.30 15.58 -9.82
C ASP A 85 -3.43 14.32 -9.92
N PHE A 86 -2.80 13.95 -8.81
CA PHE A 86 -1.86 12.83 -8.75
C PHE A 86 -2.48 11.44 -9.01
N HIS A 87 -3.80 11.32 -9.08
CA HIS A 87 -4.45 10.06 -9.44
C HIS A 87 -4.31 9.74 -10.94
N ALA A 88 -4.09 10.75 -11.79
CA ALA A 88 -3.92 10.54 -13.23
C ALA A 88 -2.69 9.68 -13.58
N ASP A 89 -1.70 9.61 -12.69
CA ASP A 89 -0.51 8.77 -12.84
C ASP A 89 -0.73 7.31 -12.40
N TRP A 90 -1.96 6.94 -12.01
CA TRP A 90 -2.28 5.59 -11.53
C TRP A 90 -2.59 4.70 -12.72
N ASN A 91 -1.97 3.52 -12.74
CA ASN A 91 -2.33 2.48 -13.70
C ASN A 91 -3.47 1.65 -13.10
N VAL A 92 -4.70 1.83 -13.59
CA VAL A 92 -5.91 1.16 -13.06
C VAL A 92 -6.60 0.39 -14.18
N VAL A 93 -6.84 -0.90 -13.96
CA VAL A 93 -7.42 -1.82 -14.94
C VAL A 93 -8.48 -2.70 -14.28
N LEU A 94 -9.65 -2.82 -14.91
CA LEU A 94 -10.66 -3.83 -14.56
C LEU A 94 -10.36 -5.13 -15.31
N ASN A 95 -10.14 -6.21 -14.56
CA ASN A 95 -9.83 -7.52 -15.10
C ASN A 95 -11.10 -8.31 -15.44
N GLU A 96 -10.95 -9.36 -16.26
CA GLU A 96 -12.06 -10.24 -16.67
C GLU A 96 -12.71 -10.99 -15.49
N ASP A 97 -11.96 -11.27 -14.43
CA ASP A 97 -12.43 -11.96 -13.22
C ASP A 97 -13.12 -11.02 -12.21
N ASN A 98 -13.50 -9.81 -12.64
CA ASN A 98 -14.11 -8.76 -11.83
C ASN A 98 -13.23 -8.30 -10.64
N THR A 99 -11.91 -8.39 -10.78
CA THR A 99 -10.95 -7.73 -9.91
C THR A 99 -10.42 -6.44 -10.52
N LEU A 100 -9.85 -5.57 -9.69
CA LEU A 100 -9.17 -4.36 -10.13
C LEU A 100 -7.67 -4.50 -9.88
N THR A 101 -6.87 -4.30 -10.92
CA THR A 101 -5.44 -4.04 -10.77
C THR A 101 -5.24 -2.54 -10.65
N ALA A 102 -4.50 -2.10 -9.64
CA ALA A 102 -4.09 -0.70 -9.56
C ALA A 102 -2.69 -0.51 -8.95
N GLY A 103 -2.03 0.58 -9.31
CA GLY A 103 -0.75 0.95 -8.74
C GLY A 103 -0.11 2.16 -9.41
N TRP A 104 1.17 2.37 -9.13
CA TRP A 104 1.95 3.51 -9.65
C TRP A 104 3.09 3.04 -10.52
N VAL A 105 3.20 3.64 -11.70
CA VAL A 105 4.26 3.35 -12.67
C VAL A 105 5.14 4.59 -12.80
N ILE A 106 5.94 4.86 -11.77
CA ILE A 106 6.82 6.03 -11.74
C ILE A 106 8.24 5.59 -12.08
N LYS A 107 8.76 6.12 -13.19
CA LYS A 107 10.10 5.82 -13.69
C LYS A 107 11.06 6.95 -13.33
N GLU A 108 12.23 6.56 -12.84
CA GLU A 108 13.43 7.39 -12.70
C GLU A 108 14.53 6.84 -13.61
N ASN A 109 15.65 7.57 -13.74
CA ASN A 109 16.76 7.23 -14.64
C ASN A 109 17.34 5.82 -14.42
N ASP A 110 17.23 5.26 -13.21
CA ASP A 110 17.79 3.97 -12.79
C ASP A 110 16.74 2.90 -12.44
N GLY A 111 15.45 3.11 -12.73
CA GLY A 111 14.39 2.11 -12.52
C GLY A 111 13.05 2.70 -12.07
N PHE A 112 12.21 1.89 -11.43
CA PHE A 112 10.97 2.36 -10.83
C PHE A 112 11.21 2.98 -9.46
N ALA A 113 10.59 4.13 -9.20
CA ALA A 113 10.67 4.84 -7.94
C ALA A 113 9.53 4.44 -7.00
N CYS A 114 9.82 4.39 -5.70
CA CYS A 114 8.79 4.20 -4.68
C CYS A 114 8.24 5.55 -4.22
N VAL A 115 6.91 5.72 -4.28
CA VAL A 115 6.20 6.91 -3.78
C VAL A 115 5.94 6.90 -2.27
N CYS A 116 6.31 5.83 -1.58
CA CYS A 116 6.06 5.72 -0.16
C CYS A 116 6.79 6.84 0.57
N THR A 117 6.10 7.59 1.43
CA THR A 117 6.76 8.64 2.22
C THR A 117 7.86 8.10 3.12
N SER A 118 7.86 6.78 3.43
CA SER A 118 8.98 6.08 4.08
C SER A 118 10.28 6.11 3.27
N THR A 119 10.18 6.17 1.94
CA THR A 119 11.30 6.23 1.00
C THR A 119 11.58 7.68 0.61
N VAL A 120 10.54 8.43 0.25
CA VAL A 120 10.64 9.79 -0.33
C VAL A 120 11.06 10.86 0.69
N ASN A 121 10.52 10.88 1.91
CA ASN A 121 10.76 11.99 2.86
C ASN A 121 12.19 12.03 3.43
N LYS A 122 12.97 10.97 3.24
CA LYS A 122 14.39 10.95 3.61
C LYS A 122 15.34 11.17 2.43
N LYS A 123 14.80 11.44 1.21
CA LYS A 123 15.57 11.38 -0.06
C LYS A 123 16.36 10.07 -0.21
N LEU A 124 15.89 9.00 0.42
CA LEU A 124 16.54 7.70 0.37
C LEU A 124 16.00 6.99 -0.87
N LYS A 125 16.91 6.61 -1.76
CA LYS A 125 16.55 5.69 -2.84
C LYS A 125 16.15 4.37 -2.20
N VAL A 126 15.28 3.61 -2.87
CA VAL A 126 14.90 2.25 -2.41
C VAL A 126 16.10 1.40 -2.01
N ARG A 127 17.19 1.49 -2.80
CA ARG A 127 18.47 0.81 -2.57
C ARG A 127 19.16 1.20 -1.24
N ASP A 128 18.87 2.40 -0.72
CA ASP A 128 19.43 2.94 0.53
C ASP A 128 18.60 2.52 1.76
N ILE A 129 17.43 1.91 1.56
CA ILE A 129 16.59 1.33 2.62
C ILE A 129 16.93 -0.14 2.81
N THR A 130 17.37 -0.79 1.73
CA THR A 130 17.92 -2.14 1.72
C THR A 130 19.42 -2.09 2.00
N HIS A 131 19.82 -1.72 3.21
CA HIS A 131 21.19 -1.99 3.64
C HIS A 131 21.33 -3.51 3.88
N GLU A 132 22.38 -4.10 3.31
CA GLU A 132 22.67 -5.56 3.29
C GLU A 132 21.74 -6.39 2.38
N ASN A 133 22.04 -7.68 2.18
CA ASN A 133 21.35 -8.60 1.25
C ASN A 133 19.82 -8.81 1.53
N ARG A 134 19.20 -7.97 2.36
CA ARG A 134 17.81 -8.05 2.79
C ARG A 134 16.95 -7.09 1.98
N THR A 135 15.76 -7.57 1.67
CA THR A 135 14.76 -6.86 0.87
C THR A 135 13.53 -6.63 1.74
N MET A 136 12.87 -5.48 1.62
CA MET A 136 11.62 -5.23 2.33
C MET A 136 10.57 -6.29 1.92
N PRO A 137 9.94 -7.02 2.87
CA PRO A 137 8.89 -7.97 2.53
C PRO A 137 7.75 -7.29 1.79
N LEU A 138 7.19 -7.99 0.79
CA LEU A 138 6.15 -7.44 -0.06
C LEU A 138 4.89 -7.05 0.73
N THR A 139 4.60 -7.79 1.80
CA THR A 139 3.54 -7.54 2.77
C THR A 139 3.58 -6.14 3.37
N TYR A 140 4.76 -5.52 3.51
CA TYR A 140 4.89 -4.12 3.96
C TYR A 140 4.05 -3.15 3.10
N CYS A 141 3.95 -3.45 1.80
CA CYS A 141 3.23 -2.61 0.85
C CYS A 141 1.70 -2.72 0.95
N LEU A 142 1.14 -3.52 1.86
CA LEU A 142 -0.29 -3.45 2.24
C LEU A 142 -0.67 -2.04 2.70
N CYS A 143 0.24 -1.28 3.30
CA CYS A 143 0.02 0.13 3.62
C CYS A 143 -0.20 1.00 2.37
N CYS A 144 0.53 0.72 1.29
CA CYS A 144 0.38 1.43 0.01
C CYS A 144 -0.88 0.95 -0.72
N ALA A 145 -1.17 -0.35 -0.68
CA ALA A 145 -2.41 -0.88 -1.22
C ALA A 145 -3.63 -0.28 -0.51
N GLY A 146 -3.62 -0.14 0.82
CA GLY A 146 -4.71 0.50 1.56
C GLY A 146 -4.90 1.98 1.23
N HIS A 147 -3.83 2.70 0.90
CA HIS A 147 -3.94 4.07 0.35
C HIS A 147 -4.62 4.04 -1.02
N CYS A 148 -4.13 3.21 -1.96
CA CYS A 148 -4.71 3.09 -3.29
C CYS A 148 -6.19 2.69 -3.23
N ARG A 149 -6.50 1.67 -2.43
CA ARG A 149 -7.84 1.14 -2.17
C ARG A 149 -8.81 2.23 -1.73
N GLN A 150 -8.51 2.95 -0.65
CA GLN A 150 -9.43 3.93 -0.09
C GLN A 150 -9.67 5.12 -1.02
N HIS A 151 -8.69 5.49 -1.84
CA HIS A 151 -8.85 6.53 -2.85
C HIS A 151 -9.71 6.04 -4.03
N LEU A 152 -9.46 4.82 -4.52
CA LEU A 152 -10.28 4.22 -5.59
C LEU A 152 -11.74 4.01 -5.15
N GLU A 153 -11.97 3.58 -3.91
CA GLU A 153 -13.32 3.49 -3.34
C GLU A 153 -14.05 4.84 -3.43
N LYS A 154 -13.35 5.97 -3.21
CA LYS A 154 -13.93 7.31 -3.34
C LYS A 154 -14.09 7.77 -4.79
N LEU A 155 -13.09 7.55 -5.63
CA LEU A 155 -13.13 7.95 -7.04
C LEU A 155 -14.19 7.18 -7.82
N LEU A 156 -14.31 5.87 -7.59
CA LEU A 156 -15.15 4.97 -8.36
C LEU A 156 -16.52 4.73 -7.71
N ASP A 157 -16.68 5.11 -6.44
CA ASP A 157 -17.90 4.88 -5.64
C ASP A 157 -18.24 3.38 -5.53
N ILE A 158 -17.24 2.59 -5.10
CA ILE A 158 -17.30 1.14 -4.93
C ILE A 158 -16.58 0.74 -3.62
N GLN A 159 -16.72 -0.52 -3.21
CA GLN A 159 -16.01 -1.11 -2.08
C GLN A 159 -14.97 -2.12 -2.55
N LEU A 160 -13.76 -2.02 -1.99
CA LEU A 160 -12.62 -2.83 -2.37
C LEU A 160 -12.02 -3.57 -1.18
N LYS A 161 -11.39 -4.71 -1.44
CA LYS A 161 -10.48 -5.38 -0.51
C LYS A 161 -9.21 -5.77 -1.23
N THR A 162 -8.05 -5.52 -0.62
CA THR A 162 -6.78 -5.95 -1.21
C THR A 162 -6.75 -7.47 -1.23
N LYS A 163 -6.65 -8.03 -2.44
CA LYS A 163 -6.50 -9.47 -2.69
C LYS A 163 -5.02 -9.84 -2.60
N GLU A 164 -4.17 -9.06 -3.27
CA GLU A 164 -2.76 -9.38 -3.44
C GLU A 164 -1.92 -8.12 -3.62
N ILE A 165 -0.69 -8.18 -3.10
CA ILE A 165 0.38 -7.27 -3.47
C ILE A 165 1.24 -7.99 -4.50
N VAL A 166 1.22 -7.56 -5.76
CA VAL A 166 1.91 -8.26 -6.85
C VAL A 166 3.37 -7.82 -6.92
N SER A 167 3.61 -6.51 -6.85
CA SER A 167 4.97 -5.97 -6.82
C SER A 167 5.05 -4.61 -6.16
N SER A 168 6.27 -4.25 -5.78
CA SER A 168 6.60 -2.89 -5.40
C SER A 168 8.06 -2.58 -5.74
N PRO A 169 8.42 -1.30 -5.95
CA PRO A 169 9.80 -0.91 -6.17
C PRO A 169 10.66 -1.26 -4.95
N ILE A 170 10.15 -1.07 -3.72
CA ILE A 170 10.92 -1.31 -2.49
C ILE A 170 11.28 -2.78 -2.28
N ASN A 171 10.39 -3.71 -2.69
CA ASN A 171 10.66 -5.14 -2.66
C ASN A 171 11.49 -5.59 -3.88
N SER A 172 11.23 -5.04 -5.07
CA SER A 172 11.95 -5.45 -6.29
C SER A 172 13.27 -4.72 -6.52
N LYS A 173 13.73 -3.89 -5.58
CA LYS A 173 14.90 -3.01 -5.73
C LYS A 173 14.82 -2.12 -6.98
N GLY A 174 13.62 -1.62 -7.28
CA GLY A 174 13.35 -0.74 -8.43
C GLY A 174 13.13 -1.47 -9.77
N GLN A 175 13.14 -2.80 -9.81
CA GLN A 175 12.92 -3.56 -11.06
C GLN A 175 11.46 -3.60 -11.51
N LYS A 176 10.51 -3.50 -10.57
CA LYS A 176 9.07 -3.55 -10.84
C LYS A 176 8.34 -2.35 -10.22
N PRO A 177 7.26 -1.85 -10.86
CA PRO A 177 6.42 -0.79 -10.31
C PRO A 177 5.58 -1.32 -9.13
N CYS A 178 4.79 -0.43 -8.54
CA CYS A 178 3.75 -0.86 -7.60
C CYS A 178 2.58 -1.46 -8.38
N GLU A 179 2.15 -2.65 -7.97
CA GLU A 179 0.97 -3.31 -8.53
C GLU A 179 0.24 -4.08 -7.43
N PHE A 180 -1.07 -3.84 -7.32
CA PHE A 180 -1.95 -4.45 -6.34
C PHE A 180 -3.21 -4.94 -7.04
N ILE A 181 -3.74 -6.08 -6.57
CA ILE A 181 -5.03 -6.60 -7.04
C ILE A 181 -6.05 -6.43 -5.93
N PHE A 182 -7.23 -5.96 -6.28
CA PHE A 182 -8.35 -5.73 -5.38
C PHE A 182 -9.56 -6.55 -5.81
N HIS A 183 -10.24 -7.16 -4.83
CA HIS A 183 -11.60 -7.65 -5.01
C HIS A 183 -12.58 -6.48 -4.94
N ILE A 184 -13.51 -6.42 -5.88
CA ILE A 184 -14.71 -5.59 -5.77
C ILE A 184 -15.69 -6.35 -4.88
N ILE A 185 -16.09 -5.76 -3.75
CA ILE A 185 -16.98 -6.41 -2.80
C ILE A 185 -18.42 -5.98 -3.00
N LYS A 186 -18.67 -4.68 -3.25
CA LYS A 186 -19.98 -4.08 -3.57
C LYS A 186 -19.81 -2.74 -4.27
#